data_AF-A0A8T5XHU2-F1
#
_entry.id   AF-A0A8T5XHU2-F1
#
_cell.length_a   1.000
_cell.length_b   1.000
_cell.length_c   1.000
_cell.angle_alpha   90.00
_cell.angle_beta   90.00
_cell.angle_gamma   90.00
#
_symmetry.space_group_name_H-M   'P 1'
#
loop_
_entity.id
_entity.type
_entity.pdbx_description
1 polymer ?
#
loop_
_entity_poly.entity_id
_entity_poly.type
_entity_poly.pdbx_seq_one_letter_code
_entity_poly.pdbx_strand_id
1 'polypeptide(L)'
;MKDSRLIATVDVKNSEGILYLLAEDPVFTEIITKGDNKYSFRVKIGKRKIKADYINKKPIINIDLELESQLQYQYYESLITDNEKKVLEKKISDMVKDYILEIIKKSQKEFECDIFRFAKYFRADFPKVYKNIDWSEEYSNIKVNVNVKSKIINMNFSDPNAKQKY
;
A
#
# COMPACT_ATOMS: atom_id res chain seq x y z
N MET A 1 11.16 24.19 -13.63
CA MET A 1 9.96 24.38 -12.80
C MET A 1 9.49 25.82 -12.93
N LYS A 2 8.99 26.23 -14.11
CA LYS A 2 8.50 27.61 -14.30
C LYS A 2 7.03 27.79 -13.90
N ASP A 3 6.31 26.67 -13.72
CA ASP A 3 4.85 26.64 -13.50
C ASP A 3 4.44 25.82 -12.25
N SER A 4 5.33 25.71 -11.26
CA SER A 4 5.02 24.99 -10.02
C SER A 4 3.96 25.74 -9.22
N ARG A 5 2.78 25.12 -9.06
CA ARG A 5 1.65 25.64 -8.27
C ARG A 5 1.09 24.55 -7.36
N LEU A 6 0.54 24.93 -6.22
CA LEU A 6 -0.25 24.02 -5.37
C LEU A 6 -1.56 23.70 -6.09
N ILE A 7 -1.73 22.45 -6.50
CA ILE A 7 -2.93 22.00 -7.23
C ILE A 7 -3.96 21.32 -6.32
N ALA A 8 -3.51 20.75 -5.19
CA ALA A 8 -4.37 20.04 -4.25
C ALA A 8 -3.66 19.84 -2.90
N THR A 9 -4.45 19.54 -1.87
CA THR A 9 -3.99 19.09 -0.56
C THR A 9 -4.61 17.73 -0.26
N VAL A 10 -3.85 16.84 0.37
CA VAL A 10 -4.33 15.51 0.78
C VAL A 10 -4.46 15.52 2.30
N ASP A 11 -5.66 15.27 2.81
CA ASP A 11 -5.87 15.09 4.25
C ASP A 11 -5.02 13.94 4.77
N VAL A 12 -4.53 14.07 6.01
CA VAL A 12 -3.65 13.06 6.64
C VAL A 12 -4.23 11.64 6.58
N LYS A 13 -5.56 11.50 6.72
CA LYS A 13 -6.28 10.22 6.65
C LYS A 13 -6.16 9.52 5.29
N ASN A 14 -5.87 10.27 4.23
CA ASN A 14 -5.70 9.76 2.86
C ASN A 14 -4.24 9.73 2.43
N SER A 15 -3.31 10.07 3.33
CA SER A 15 -1.88 10.20 3.00
C SER A 15 -1.11 8.87 3.09
N GLU A 16 -1.66 7.86 3.78
CA GLU A 16 -0.98 6.59 4.02
C GLU A 16 -0.62 5.86 2.72
N GLY A 17 -1.53 5.81 1.76
CA GLY A 17 -1.26 5.25 0.43
C GLY A 17 -0.07 5.94 -0.27
N ILE A 18 0.13 7.25 -0.05
CA ILE A 18 1.29 7.98 -0.55
C ILE A 18 2.56 7.50 0.12
N LEU A 19 2.54 7.43 1.44
CA LEU A 19 3.70 7.05 2.23
C LEU A 19 4.09 5.58 1.95
N TYR A 20 3.12 4.68 1.76
CA TYR A 20 3.38 3.30 1.34
C TYR A 20 4.11 3.16 0.00
N LEU A 21 3.96 4.13 -0.91
CA LEU A 21 4.63 4.11 -2.22
C LEU A 21 5.93 4.93 -2.27
N LEU A 22 6.00 6.05 -1.56
CA LEU A 22 7.07 7.05 -1.73
C LEU A 22 8.06 7.12 -0.57
N ALA A 23 7.65 6.81 0.66
CA ALA A 23 8.58 6.85 1.78
C ALA A 23 9.60 5.72 1.64
N GLU A 24 10.85 5.93 2.05
CA GLU A 24 11.93 4.95 1.89
C GLU A 24 11.66 3.70 2.75
N ASP A 25 11.56 3.88 4.08
CA ASP A 25 11.30 2.79 5.03
C ASP A 25 10.17 3.15 6.01
N PRO A 26 8.93 3.27 5.53
CA PRO A 26 7.83 3.66 6.40
C PRO A 26 7.42 2.52 7.34
N VAL A 27 6.98 2.92 8.53
CA VAL A 27 6.44 2.03 9.56
C VAL A 27 5.13 2.64 10.04
N PHE A 28 4.06 1.85 9.98
CA PHE A 28 2.71 2.27 10.35
C PHE A 28 2.15 1.43 11.48
N THR A 29 1.14 1.98 12.16
CA THR A 29 0.32 1.25 13.12
C THR A 29 -1.07 1.07 12.53
N GLU A 30 -1.36 -0.15 12.10
CA GLU A 30 -2.64 -0.52 11.48
C GLU A 30 -3.57 -1.18 12.48
N ILE A 31 -4.85 -0.81 12.47
CA ILE A 31 -5.85 -1.36 13.38
C ILE A 31 -6.86 -2.20 12.62
N ILE A 32 -6.87 -3.50 12.88
CA ILE A 32 -7.80 -4.45 12.29
C ILE A 32 -8.93 -4.75 13.26
N THR A 33 -10.17 -4.53 12.83
CA THR A 33 -11.36 -4.94 13.60
C THR A 33 -11.92 -6.26 13.06
N LYS A 34 -12.21 -7.20 13.97
CA LYS A 34 -12.81 -8.51 13.67
C LYS A 34 -13.77 -8.89 14.79
N GLY A 35 -15.07 -8.90 14.48
CA GLY A 35 -16.11 -9.00 15.51
C GLY A 35 -15.97 -7.83 16.50
N ASP A 36 -16.02 -8.14 17.78
CA ASP A 36 -15.87 -7.14 18.85
C ASP A 36 -14.40 -6.88 19.25
N ASN A 37 -13.44 -7.59 18.64
CA ASN A 37 -12.02 -7.44 18.96
C ASN A 37 -11.30 -6.51 17.99
N LYS A 38 -10.25 -5.84 18.50
CA LYS A 38 -9.36 -4.96 17.75
C LYS A 38 -7.92 -5.41 17.92
N TYR A 39 -7.20 -5.45 16.80
CA TYR A 39 -5.81 -5.88 16.72
C TYR A 39 -4.98 -4.73 16.19
N SER A 40 -3.98 -4.29 16.96
CA SER A 40 -3.01 -3.30 16.49
C SER A 40 -1.79 -4.02 15.93
N PHE A 41 -1.38 -3.65 14.72
CA PHE A 41 -0.19 -4.17 14.06
C PHE A 41 0.79 -3.05 13.77
N ARG A 42 2.06 -3.28 14.08
CA ARG A 42 3.16 -2.52 13.50
C ARG A 42 3.46 -3.12 12.13
N VAL A 43 3.25 -2.36 11.06
CA VAL A 43 3.40 -2.81 9.68
C VAL A 43 4.56 -2.07 9.04
N LYS A 44 5.50 -2.82 8.46
CA LYS A 44 6.59 -2.28 7.66
C LYS A 44 6.58 -2.90 6.26
N ILE A 45 7.19 -2.24 5.31
CA ILE A 45 7.38 -2.78 3.97
C ILE A 45 8.62 -3.66 3.98
N GLY A 46 8.46 -4.96 3.74
CA GLY A 46 9.59 -5.87 3.53
C GLY A 46 10.13 -5.75 2.11
N LYS A 47 9.24 -5.53 1.13
CA LYS A 47 9.62 -5.34 -0.27
C LYS A 47 8.62 -4.46 -1.01
N ARG A 48 9.15 -3.50 -1.77
CA ARG A 48 8.38 -2.69 -2.74
C ARG A 48 8.92 -2.93 -4.13
N LYS A 49 8.03 -3.26 -5.06
CA LYS A 49 8.38 -3.41 -6.48
C LYS A 49 7.34 -2.70 -7.32
N ILE A 50 7.82 -1.76 -8.13
CA ILE A 50 7.01 -1.03 -9.10
C ILE A 50 7.62 -1.31 -10.47
N LYS A 51 6.78 -1.74 -11.41
CA LYS A 51 7.17 -2.05 -12.78
C LYS A 51 6.23 -1.37 -13.76
N ALA A 52 6.78 -0.93 -14.89
CA ALA A 52 5.96 -0.53 -16.01
C ALA A 52 5.80 -1.70 -16.99
N ASP A 53 4.65 -1.73 -17.65
CA ASP A 53 4.38 -2.54 -18.84
C ASP A 53 3.76 -1.65 -19.92
N TYR A 54 3.79 -2.13 -21.16
CA TYR A 54 3.14 -1.48 -22.29
C TYR A 54 2.39 -2.51 -23.14
N ILE A 55 1.07 -2.56 -22.96
CA ILE A 55 0.20 -3.57 -23.57
C ILE A 55 -0.89 -2.87 -24.37
N ASN A 56 -1.14 -3.31 -25.61
CA ASN A 56 -2.15 -2.74 -26.49
C ASN A 56 -2.05 -1.22 -26.64
N LYS A 57 -0.82 -0.71 -26.75
CA LYS A 57 -0.48 0.72 -26.83
C LYS A 57 -0.87 1.55 -25.60
N LYS A 58 -1.04 0.93 -24.44
CA LYS A 58 -1.36 1.63 -23.19
C LYS A 58 -0.31 1.36 -22.11
N PRO A 59 0.18 2.41 -21.43
CA PRO A 59 1.00 2.25 -20.23
C PRO A 59 0.23 1.53 -19.12
N ILE A 60 0.90 0.62 -18.44
CA ILE A 60 0.40 -0.08 -17.26
C ILE A 60 1.46 0.01 -16.17
N ILE A 61 1.04 0.25 -14.94
CA ILE A 61 1.89 0.21 -13.76
C ILE A 61 1.45 -0.95 -12.89
N ASN A 62 2.40 -1.79 -12.48
CA ASN A 62 2.18 -2.88 -11.55
C ASN A 62 2.94 -2.61 -10.26
N ILE A 63 2.22 -2.63 -9.16
CA ILE A 63 2.72 -2.38 -7.81
C ILE A 63 2.56 -3.67 -7.01
N ASP A 64 3.68 -4.22 -6.57
CA ASP A 64 3.74 -5.36 -5.65
C ASP A 64 4.36 -4.90 -4.32
N LEU A 65 3.60 -5.05 -3.24
CA LEU A 65 4.06 -4.83 -1.88
C LEU A 65 4.04 -6.14 -1.08
N GLU A 66 5.16 -6.45 -0.44
CA GLU A 66 5.26 -7.47 0.61
C GLU A 66 5.42 -6.75 1.95
N LEU A 67 4.48 -6.95 2.86
CA LEU A 67 4.43 -6.32 4.18
C LEU A 67 4.81 -7.32 5.26
N GLU A 68 5.56 -6.84 6.25
CA GLU A 68 5.85 -7.57 7.47
C GLU A 68 5.09 -6.91 8.62
N SER A 69 4.21 -7.69 9.24
CA SER A 69 3.30 -7.23 10.29
C SER A 69 3.64 -7.87 11.62
N GLN A 70 3.64 -7.06 12.68
CA GLN A 70 3.90 -7.50 14.04
C GLN A 70 2.72 -7.10 14.92
N LEU A 71 2.03 -8.08 15.51
CA LEU A 71 0.95 -7.78 16.46
C LEU A 71 1.54 -7.04 17.65
N GLN A 72 1.00 -5.87 17.96
CA GLN A 72 1.38 -5.07 19.11
C GLN A 72 0.41 -5.27 20.27
N TYR A 73 -0.90 -5.32 19.97
CA TYR A 73 -1.94 -5.34 20.99
C TYR A 73 -3.22 -6.04 20.49
N GLN A 74 -3.91 -6.73 21.39
CA GLN A 74 -5.27 -7.23 21.22
C GLN A 74 -6.16 -6.58 22.28
N TYR A 75 -7.32 -6.06 21.90
CA TYR A 75 -8.25 -5.48 22.87
C TYR A 75 -8.80 -6.54 23.83
N TYR A 76 -9.21 -7.69 23.28
CA TYR A 76 -9.45 -8.91 24.03
C TYR A 76 -8.34 -9.91 23.72
N GLU A 77 -7.59 -10.31 24.75
CA GLU A 77 -6.52 -11.30 24.59
C GLU A 77 -7.13 -12.67 24.28
N SER A 78 -6.70 -13.26 23.18
CA SER A 78 -7.04 -14.62 22.81
C SER A 78 -5.89 -15.29 22.08
N LEU A 79 -5.86 -16.63 22.12
CA LEU A 79 -5.00 -17.40 21.25
C LEU A 79 -5.37 -17.11 19.79
N ILE A 80 -4.37 -16.79 18.96
CA ILE A 80 -4.58 -16.59 17.51
C ILE A 80 -4.22 -17.89 16.81
N THR A 81 -5.23 -18.55 16.24
CA THR A 81 -5.02 -19.76 15.44
C THR A 81 -4.39 -19.43 14.07
N ASP A 82 -3.82 -20.43 13.39
CA ASP A 82 -3.26 -20.23 12.05
C ASP A 82 -4.29 -19.75 11.01
N ASN A 83 -5.55 -20.17 11.16
CA ASN A 83 -6.63 -19.70 10.30
C ASN A 83 -6.93 -18.22 10.57
N GLU A 84 -6.96 -17.81 11.83
CA GLU A 84 -7.16 -16.41 12.19
C GLU A 84 -6.00 -15.52 11.77
N LYS A 85 -4.77 -16.03 11.88
CA LYS A 85 -3.57 -15.37 11.34
C LYS A 85 -3.75 -15.03 9.86
N LYS A 86 -4.13 -16.02 9.04
CA LYS A 86 -4.37 -15.82 7.60
C LYS A 86 -5.47 -14.80 7.32
N VAL A 87 -6.53 -14.79 8.13
CA VAL A 87 -7.61 -13.81 8.03
C VAL A 87 -7.11 -12.40 8.34
N LEU A 88 -6.31 -12.24 9.40
CA LEU A 88 -5.71 -10.95 9.78
C LEU A 88 -4.71 -10.46 8.72
N GLU A 89 -3.84 -11.35 8.21
CA GLU A 89 -2.93 -11.06 7.09
C GLU A 89 -3.68 -10.57 5.85
N LYS A 90 -4.79 -11.24 5.49
CA LYS A 90 -5.62 -10.80 4.37
C LYS A 90 -6.24 -9.43 4.62
N LYS A 91 -6.78 -9.18 5.82
CA LYS A 91 -7.38 -7.89 6.18
C LYS A 91 -6.37 -6.73 6.11
N ILE A 92 -5.13 -6.94 6.58
CA ILE A 92 -4.06 -5.94 6.44
C ILE A 92 -3.72 -5.71 4.97
N SER A 93 -3.64 -6.79 4.18
CA SER A 93 -3.34 -6.71 2.74
C SER A 93 -4.40 -5.92 1.98
N ASP A 94 -5.68 -6.20 2.24
CA ASP A 94 -6.81 -5.52 1.59
C ASP A 94 -6.85 -4.03 2.00
N MET A 95 -6.71 -3.73 3.29
CA MET A 95 -6.69 -2.35 3.82
C MET A 95 -5.61 -1.48 3.16
N VAL A 96 -4.35 -1.96 3.14
CA VAL A 96 -3.26 -1.19 2.52
C VAL A 96 -3.42 -1.08 1.01
N LYS A 97 -3.96 -2.13 0.36
CA LYS A 97 -4.31 -2.07 -1.07
C LYS A 97 -5.34 -0.99 -1.34
N ASP A 98 -6.36 -0.87 -0.50
CA ASP A 98 -7.43 0.12 -0.64
C ASP A 98 -6.87 1.54 -0.45
N TYR A 99 -6.02 1.79 0.55
CA TYR A 99 -5.35 3.08 0.74
C TYR A 99 -4.59 3.52 -0.52
N ILE A 100 -3.86 2.60 -1.15
CA ILE A 100 -3.09 2.87 -2.35
C ILE A 100 -4.01 3.13 -3.55
N LEU A 101 -5.03 2.30 -3.76
CA LEU A 101 -5.97 2.45 -4.86
C LEU A 101 -6.77 3.76 -4.77
N GLU A 102 -7.20 4.14 -3.57
CA GLU A 102 -7.93 5.38 -3.34
C GLU A 102 -7.08 6.60 -3.71
N ILE A 103 -5.84 6.67 -3.24
CA ILE A 103 -5.01 7.84 -3.54
C ILE A 103 -4.53 7.88 -5.00
N ILE A 104 -4.32 6.73 -5.64
CA ILE A 104 -4.05 6.66 -7.09
C ILE A 104 -5.27 7.16 -7.87
N LYS A 105 -6.47 6.78 -7.46
CA LYS A 105 -7.69 7.29 -8.09
C LYS A 105 -7.80 8.81 -7.96
N LYS A 106 -7.52 9.37 -6.78
CA LYS A 106 -7.48 10.83 -6.57
C LYS A 106 -6.42 11.51 -7.42
N SER A 107 -5.21 10.97 -7.47
CA SER A 107 -4.14 11.55 -8.28
C SER A 107 -4.47 11.52 -9.77
N GLN A 108 -5.16 10.50 -10.26
CA GLN A 108 -5.57 10.39 -11.67
C GLN A 108 -6.81 11.23 -12.02
N LYS A 109 -7.79 11.37 -11.10
CA LYS A 109 -9.11 11.93 -11.43
C LYS A 109 -9.39 13.30 -10.83
N GLU A 110 -8.74 13.64 -9.72
CA GLU A 110 -8.93 14.92 -9.04
C GLU A 110 -7.72 15.83 -9.28
N PHE A 111 -6.50 15.28 -9.18
CA PHE A 111 -5.27 16.08 -9.31
C PHE A 111 -4.73 16.10 -10.73
N GLU A 112 -5.08 15.07 -11.52
CA GLU A 112 -4.56 14.82 -12.87
C GLU A 112 -3.01 14.93 -12.91
N CYS A 113 -2.36 14.41 -11.87
CA CYS A 113 -0.94 14.62 -11.63
C CYS A 113 -0.26 13.36 -11.09
N ASP A 114 0.84 12.97 -11.73
CA ASP A 114 1.67 11.83 -11.34
C ASP A 114 2.56 12.15 -10.13
N ILE A 115 1.94 12.23 -8.96
CA ILE A 115 2.64 12.45 -7.68
C ILE A 115 3.53 11.26 -7.28
N PHE A 116 3.28 10.08 -7.86
CA PHE A 116 4.02 8.84 -7.56
C PHE A 116 5.25 8.63 -8.44
N ARG A 117 5.47 9.50 -9.43
CA ARG A 117 6.58 9.46 -10.37
C ARG A 117 6.58 8.18 -11.21
N PHE A 118 5.42 7.63 -11.55
CA PHE A 118 5.26 6.48 -12.45
C PHE A 118 5.89 6.72 -13.83
N ALA A 119 5.90 7.98 -14.30
CA ALA A 119 6.64 8.40 -15.49
C ALA A 119 8.10 7.95 -15.48
N LYS A 120 8.74 7.98 -14.31
CA LYS A 120 10.15 7.58 -14.15
C LYS A 120 10.33 6.10 -14.43
N TYR A 121 9.44 5.26 -13.91
CA TYR A 121 9.46 3.82 -14.14
C TYR A 121 9.18 3.50 -15.61
N PHE A 122 8.12 4.09 -16.17
CA PHE A 122 7.77 3.87 -17.58
C PHE A 122 8.86 4.36 -18.54
N ARG A 123 9.46 5.53 -18.28
CA ARG A 123 10.57 6.05 -19.08
C ARG A 123 11.81 5.17 -19.02
N ALA A 124 12.09 4.57 -17.86
CA ALA A 124 13.23 3.67 -17.70
C ALA A 124 13.03 2.38 -18.52
N ASP A 125 11.84 1.79 -18.47
CA ASP A 125 11.52 0.52 -19.13
C ASP A 125 11.23 0.70 -20.63
N PHE A 126 10.58 1.81 -21.04
CA PHE A 126 10.11 2.08 -22.40
C PHE A 126 10.52 3.47 -22.93
N PRO A 127 11.83 3.81 -22.98
CA PRO A 127 12.29 5.17 -23.31
C PRO A 127 11.91 5.62 -24.73
N LYS A 128 11.80 4.70 -25.70
CA LYS A 128 11.38 5.03 -27.08
C LYS A 128 9.89 5.40 -27.15
N VAL A 129 9.05 4.70 -26.39
CA VAL A 129 7.61 4.99 -26.32
C VAL A 129 7.38 6.31 -25.59
N TYR A 130 8.05 6.49 -24.44
CA TYR A 130 7.93 7.70 -23.63
C TYR A 130 8.25 9.00 -24.39
N LYS A 131 9.19 8.96 -25.36
CA LYS A 131 9.50 10.12 -26.22
C LYS A 131 8.35 10.56 -27.14
N ASN A 132 7.40 9.67 -27.42
CA ASN A 132 6.35 9.87 -28.41
C ASN A 132 4.96 10.03 -27.78
N ILE A 133 4.86 10.05 -26.45
CA ILE A 133 3.59 10.24 -25.72
C ILE A 133 3.69 11.46 -24.82
N ASP A 134 2.58 12.15 -24.61
CA ASP A 134 2.47 13.12 -23.52
C ASP A 134 2.04 12.38 -22.25
N TRP A 135 2.99 12.15 -21.34
CA TRP A 135 2.69 11.47 -20.09
C TRP A 135 1.64 12.19 -19.24
N SER A 136 1.59 13.53 -19.31
CA SER A 136 0.62 14.30 -18.53
C SER A 136 -0.82 14.05 -18.98
N GLU A 137 -1.03 13.86 -20.28
CA GLU A 137 -2.34 13.51 -20.85
C GLU A 137 -2.68 12.02 -20.64
N GLU A 138 -1.69 11.13 -20.75
CA GLU A 138 -1.89 9.68 -20.62
C GLU A 138 -2.15 9.25 -19.17
N TYR A 139 -1.47 9.88 -18.19
CA TYR A 139 -1.43 9.46 -16.78
C TYR A 139 -2.82 9.23 -16.18
N SER A 140 -3.77 10.13 -16.43
CA SER A 140 -5.12 10.08 -15.86
C SER A 140 -5.92 8.84 -16.28
N ASN A 141 -5.47 8.11 -17.29
CA ASN A 141 -6.14 6.93 -17.85
C ASN A 141 -5.30 5.65 -17.85
N ILE A 142 -4.06 5.68 -17.34
CA ILE A 142 -3.24 4.47 -17.26
C ILE A 142 -3.86 3.45 -16.31
N LYS A 143 -3.65 2.17 -16.61
CA LYS A 143 -4.05 1.09 -15.69
C LYS A 143 -3.01 0.95 -14.60
N VAL A 144 -3.43 0.95 -13.34
CA VAL A 144 -2.56 0.63 -12.21
C VAL A 144 -3.07 -0.62 -11.51
N ASN A 145 -2.25 -1.67 -11.49
CA ASN A 145 -2.52 -2.91 -10.79
C ASN A 145 -1.80 -2.89 -9.44
N VAL A 146 -2.53 -3.14 -8.36
CA VAL A 146 -1.98 -3.16 -7.00
C VAL A 146 -2.19 -4.53 -6.38
N ASN A 147 -1.09 -5.15 -5.98
CA ASN A 147 -1.03 -6.42 -5.27
C ASN A 147 -0.27 -6.20 -3.95
N VAL A 148 -0.92 -6.49 -2.83
CA VAL A 148 -0.34 -6.36 -1.50
C VAL A 148 -0.46 -7.71 -0.80
N LYS A 149 0.61 -8.13 -0.15
CA LYS A 149 0.66 -9.35 0.66
C LYS A 149 1.30 -9.04 2.00
N SER A 150 0.54 -9.17 3.08
CA SER A 150 1.05 -9.07 4.45
C SER A 150 1.35 -10.44 5.02
N LYS A 151 2.45 -10.55 5.76
CA LYS A 151 2.80 -11.70 6.59
C LYS A 151 2.97 -11.27 8.03
N ILE A 152 2.29 -11.93 8.96
CA ILE A 152 2.49 -11.73 10.39
C ILE A 152 3.75 -12.50 10.81
N ILE A 153 4.81 -11.75 11.11
CA ILE A 153 6.13 -12.30 11.47
C ILE A 153 6.32 -12.43 12.99
N ASN A 154 5.50 -11.73 13.79
CA ASN A 154 5.51 -11.80 15.24
C ASN A 154 4.09 -11.55 15.78
N MET A 155 3.65 -12.32 16.76
CA MET A 155 2.37 -12.15 17.45
C MET A 155 2.52 -11.57 18.87
N ASN A 156 3.74 -11.19 19.27
CA ASN A 156 4.13 -10.95 20.66
C ASN A 156 3.81 -12.16 21.57
N PHE A 157 4.31 -12.16 22.80
CA PHE A 157 4.34 -13.29 23.75
C PHE A 157 2.95 -13.75 24.27
N SER A 158 2.03 -14.08 23.37
CA SER A 158 0.92 -14.96 23.70
C SER A 158 1.52 -16.36 23.79
N ASP A 159 2.13 -16.72 24.93
CA ASP A 159 2.59 -18.09 25.16
C ASP A 159 1.33 -18.98 25.20
N PRO A 160 1.10 -19.84 24.19
CA PRO A 160 -0.08 -20.71 24.16
C PRO A 160 -0.08 -21.73 25.31
N ASN A 161 1.06 -21.89 26.02
CA ASN A 161 1.22 -22.78 27.16
C ASN A 161 1.20 -22.04 28.50
N ALA A 162 1.08 -20.70 28.51
CA ALA A 162 0.95 -19.95 29.74
C ALA A 162 -0.41 -20.25 30.36
N LYS A 163 -0.44 -21.10 31.39
CA LYS A 163 -1.62 -21.28 32.24
C LYS A 163 -1.95 -19.93 32.87
N GLN A 164 -3.15 -19.42 32.62
CA GLN A 164 -3.70 -18.31 33.41
C GLN A 164 -3.74 -18.76 34.88
N LYS A 165 -2.86 -18.18 35.69
CA LYS A 165 -3.08 -18.07 37.13
C LYS A 165 -3.92 -16.82 37.31
N TYR A 166 -5.23 -16.96 37.45
CA TYR A 166 -6.12 -16.32 38.44
C TYR A 166 -7.54 -16.78 38.13
#